data_AF-A0A937RMN7-F1
#
_entry.id   AF-A0A937RMN7-F1
#
_cell.length_a   1.000
_cell.length_b   1.000
_cell.length_c   1.000
_cell.angle_alpha   90.00
_cell.angle_beta   90.00
_cell.angle_gamma   90.00
#
_symmetry.space_group_name_H-M   'P 1'
#
loop_
_entity.id
_entity.type
_entity.pdbx_description
1 polymer ?
#
loop_
_entity_poly.entity_id
_entity_poly.type
_entity_poly.pdbx_seq_one_letter_code
_entity_poly.pdbx_strand_id
1 'polypeptide(L)'
;MSPFPLAPDQPRAARVGETAGKAPVSTPTATAAPSLPGAPSADAPTLEVRDLTVRYGGTLGCADVGFDLLPGEVLGIVGESGSGKSTVLGCCALDLSPTSGVVRLSGQDTAVITGARRRRLRYAGIGIVRQASHEELRLAVSAGGNIAERLLATGQRSFDEIRDRVAEVYREVELPAGRMDAAVATFSGGMRQRVQIARALVNEPAVLLLDEPTTGLDVSVQARILDLIRRLQRQTGVAMVIVSHDLAVIRMLADRLLVMRAGRVVESGVTDRVLSDPRHPYTQLLVSSQLES
;
A
#
# COMPACT_ATOMS: atom_id res chain seq x y z
N MET A 1 1.02 -35.20 49.64
CA MET A 1 0.69 -35.76 48.31
C MET A 1 1.99 -35.96 47.56
N SER A 2 2.58 -37.14 47.74
CA SER A 2 3.79 -37.62 47.04
C SER A 2 3.35 -38.39 45.76
N PRO A 3 4.27 -38.90 44.91
CA PRO A 3 4.90 -38.17 43.82
C PRO A 3 4.76 -38.90 42.46
N PHE A 4 5.26 -38.25 41.40
CA PHE A 4 5.64 -38.87 40.12
C PHE A 4 6.44 -40.18 40.29
N PRO A 5 6.19 -41.24 39.50
CA PRO A 5 7.13 -42.35 39.37
C PRO A 5 7.96 -42.27 38.07
N LEU A 6 9.24 -42.66 38.20
CA LEU A 6 10.22 -42.87 37.14
C LEU A 6 10.41 -44.37 36.88
N ALA A 7 10.46 -44.75 35.58
CA ALA A 7 11.21 -45.83 34.91
C ALA A 7 10.86 -47.33 35.24
N PRO A 8 11.09 -48.30 34.31
CA PRO A 8 12.45 -48.70 33.89
C PRO A 8 12.63 -49.08 32.39
N ASP A 9 13.81 -49.63 32.13
CA ASP A 9 14.67 -49.65 30.94
C ASP A 9 14.60 -50.98 30.13
N GLN A 10 14.67 -50.89 28.79
CA GLN A 10 15.30 -51.81 27.80
C GLN A 10 14.78 -53.27 27.57
N PRO A 11 14.95 -53.88 26.36
CA PRO A 11 16.28 -54.16 25.76
C PRO A 11 16.45 -54.01 24.23
N ARG A 12 17.74 -54.00 23.87
CA ARG A 12 18.36 -54.03 22.52
C ARG A 12 18.12 -55.31 21.72
N ALA A 13 17.99 -55.17 20.40
CA ALA A 13 18.43 -56.11 19.35
C ALA A 13 18.40 -55.37 18.00
N ALA A 14 19.09 -55.71 16.92
CA ALA A 14 20.36 -56.35 16.63
C ALA A 14 20.72 -55.84 15.21
N ARG A 15 22.01 -55.63 14.93
CA ARG A 15 22.49 -55.24 13.59
C ARG A 15 22.44 -56.44 12.64
N VAL A 16 21.94 -56.23 11.43
CA VAL A 16 22.33 -56.99 10.24
C VAL A 16 22.64 -55.96 9.16
N GLY A 17 23.85 -56.03 8.62
CA GLY A 17 24.31 -55.19 7.52
C GLY A 17 23.92 -55.81 6.19
N GLU A 18 23.66 -54.96 5.21
CA GLU A 18 23.73 -55.34 3.81
C GLU A 18 24.18 -54.15 2.97
N THR A 19 25.26 -54.39 2.23
CA THR A 19 25.93 -53.48 1.31
C THR A 19 25.23 -53.47 -0.04
N ALA A 20 24.86 -52.29 -0.56
CA ALA A 20 24.67 -52.12 -2.00
C ALA A 20 24.67 -50.63 -2.42
N GLY A 21 25.49 -50.30 -3.41
CA GLY A 21 25.12 -49.35 -4.47
C GLY A 21 25.19 -47.86 -4.16
N LYS A 22 26.40 -47.28 -4.28
CA LYS A 22 26.60 -45.84 -4.43
C LYS A 22 26.11 -45.40 -5.83
N ALA A 23 24.93 -44.78 -5.90
CA ALA A 23 24.44 -44.04 -7.07
C ALA A 23 24.47 -42.53 -6.76
N PRO A 24 24.84 -41.66 -7.72
CA PRO A 24 25.05 -40.24 -7.45
C PRO A 24 23.72 -39.55 -7.15
N VAL A 25 23.66 -38.86 -6.02
CA VAL A 25 22.58 -37.93 -5.68
C VAL A 25 22.68 -36.76 -6.64
N SER A 26 21.81 -36.76 -7.65
CA SER A 26 21.56 -35.61 -8.50
C SER A 26 21.05 -34.45 -7.65
N THR A 27 21.82 -33.38 -7.63
CA THR A 27 21.47 -32.09 -7.05
C THR A 27 20.13 -31.63 -7.65
N PRO A 28 19.10 -31.29 -6.86
CA PRO A 28 17.97 -30.56 -7.40
C PRO A 28 18.47 -29.17 -7.78
N THR A 29 18.51 -28.93 -9.08
CA THR A 29 18.78 -27.63 -9.71
C THR A 29 17.94 -26.58 -9.02
N ALA A 30 18.59 -25.54 -8.49
CA ALA A 30 17.92 -24.36 -7.97
C ALA A 30 17.06 -23.76 -9.08
N THR A 31 15.75 -23.97 -9.01
CA THR A 31 14.79 -23.28 -9.87
C THR A 31 14.92 -21.79 -9.60
N ALA A 32 15.51 -21.06 -10.55
CA ALA A 32 15.62 -19.63 -10.51
C ALA A 32 14.26 -19.01 -10.18
N ALA A 33 14.23 -18.16 -9.15
CA ALA A 33 13.04 -17.43 -8.77
C ALA A 33 12.56 -16.59 -9.98
N PRO A 34 11.27 -16.62 -10.34
CA PRO A 34 10.77 -15.75 -11.38
C PRO A 34 10.86 -14.29 -10.91
N SER A 35 11.68 -13.51 -11.62
CA SER A 35 11.84 -12.07 -11.47
C SER A 35 10.51 -11.36 -11.74
N LEU A 36 10.21 -10.33 -10.94
CA LEU A 36 9.12 -9.40 -11.25
C LEU A 36 9.43 -8.70 -12.60
N PRO A 37 8.43 -8.33 -13.41
CA PRO A 37 8.68 -7.65 -14.68
C PRO A 37 9.42 -6.33 -14.44
N GLY A 38 10.37 -6.01 -15.31
CA GLY A 38 11.03 -4.71 -15.35
C GLY A 38 10.03 -3.58 -15.58
N ALA A 39 10.47 -2.35 -15.26
CA ALA A 39 9.66 -1.13 -15.33
C ALA A 39 8.83 -1.07 -16.64
N PRO A 40 7.54 -0.71 -16.57
CA PRO A 40 6.73 -0.51 -17.77
C PRO A 40 7.39 0.53 -18.68
N SER A 41 7.23 0.39 -20.00
CA SER A 41 7.56 1.46 -20.95
C SER A 41 6.92 2.77 -20.49
N ALA A 42 7.59 3.91 -20.71
CA ALA A 42 7.14 5.23 -20.23
C ALA A 42 5.68 5.58 -20.57
N ASP A 43 5.13 4.98 -21.63
CA ASP A 43 3.77 5.23 -22.12
C ASP A 43 2.68 4.27 -21.59
N ALA A 44 3.04 3.20 -20.85
CA ALA A 44 2.07 2.22 -20.36
C ALA A 44 1.64 2.53 -18.91
N PRO A 45 0.33 2.47 -18.59
CA PRO A 45 -0.14 2.78 -17.25
C PRO A 45 0.37 1.77 -16.21
N THR A 46 0.85 2.30 -15.09
CA THR A 46 1.21 1.51 -13.91
C THR A 46 -0.04 0.92 -13.26
N LEU A 47 -1.11 1.70 -13.17
CA LEU A 47 -2.43 1.25 -12.70
C LEU A 47 -3.48 1.68 -13.71
N GLU A 48 -4.28 0.72 -14.14
CA GLU A 48 -5.40 0.92 -15.06
C GLU A 48 -6.69 0.51 -14.36
N VAL A 49 -7.67 1.41 -14.37
CA VAL A 49 -9.03 1.14 -13.89
C VAL A 49 -10.01 1.38 -15.03
N ARG A 50 -10.89 0.41 -15.28
CA ARG A 50 -11.91 0.45 -16.36
C ARG A 50 -13.26 -0.01 -15.84
N ASP A 51 -14.30 0.78 -16.12
CA ASP A 51 -15.70 0.48 -15.85
C ASP A 51 -15.97 -0.06 -14.43
N LEU A 52 -15.19 0.44 -13.46
CA LEU A 52 -15.18 -0.07 -12.09
C LEU A 52 -16.50 0.25 -11.40
N THR A 53 -17.20 -0.80 -11.00
CA THR A 53 -18.47 -0.70 -10.27
C THR A 53 -18.42 -1.59 -9.03
N VAL A 54 -18.84 -1.03 -7.90
CA VAL A 54 -18.95 -1.73 -6.61
C VAL A 54 -20.32 -1.48 -6.02
N ARG A 55 -21.01 -2.56 -5.66
CA ARG A 55 -22.27 -2.54 -4.94
C ARG A 55 -22.15 -3.32 -3.64
N TYR A 56 -22.62 -2.71 -2.54
CA TYR A 56 -22.75 -3.35 -1.24
C TYR A 56 -24.22 -3.74 -1.05
N GLY A 57 -24.60 -4.92 -1.56
CA GLY A 57 -26.00 -5.30 -1.68
C GLY A 57 -26.77 -4.33 -2.59
N GLY A 58 -27.78 -3.64 -2.05
CA GLY A 58 -28.55 -2.63 -2.79
C GLY A 58 -27.88 -1.26 -2.89
N THR A 59 -26.85 -0.98 -2.09
CA THR A 59 -26.22 0.34 -2.02
C THR A 59 -25.08 0.46 -3.03
N LEU A 60 -25.06 1.56 -3.79
CA LEU A 60 -23.98 1.86 -4.72
C LEU A 60 -22.75 2.41 -3.96
N GLY A 61 -21.61 1.74 -4.10
CA GLY A 61 -20.32 2.24 -3.62
C GLY A 61 -19.66 3.15 -4.66
N CYS A 62 -19.50 2.63 -5.88
CA CYS A 62 -19.15 3.41 -7.07
C CYS A 62 -19.67 2.77 -8.35
N ALA A 63 -19.80 3.54 -9.43
CA ALA A 63 -20.22 3.08 -10.76
C ALA A 63 -19.39 3.74 -11.85
N ASP A 64 -19.02 2.93 -12.84
CA ASP A 64 -18.41 3.35 -14.11
C ASP A 64 -17.16 4.21 -13.91
N VAL A 65 -16.36 3.91 -12.88
CA VAL A 65 -15.12 4.64 -12.60
C VAL A 65 -14.01 4.11 -13.49
N GLY A 66 -13.28 4.99 -14.18
CA GLY A 66 -12.14 4.62 -15.02
C GLY A 66 -11.07 5.70 -15.04
N PHE A 67 -9.81 5.28 -15.01
CA PHE A 67 -8.65 6.15 -15.14
C PHE A 67 -7.39 5.34 -15.46
N ASP A 68 -6.39 6.06 -15.98
CA ASP A 68 -5.01 5.60 -16.11
C ASP A 68 -4.12 6.39 -15.17
N LEU A 69 -3.22 5.68 -14.51
CA LEU A 69 -2.14 6.23 -13.70
C LEU A 69 -0.80 5.81 -14.32
N LEU A 70 -0.11 6.79 -14.89
CA LEU A 70 1.20 6.61 -15.52
C LEU A 70 2.32 6.49 -14.48
N PRO A 71 3.50 5.93 -14.87
CA PRO A 71 4.67 5.91 -14.00
C PRO A 71 5.03 7.32 -13.52
N GLY A 72 5.24 7.49 -12.20
CA GLY A 72 5.56 8.77 -11.59
C GLY A 72 4.42 9.81 -11.57
N GLU A 73 3.23 9.51 -12.10
CA GLU A 73 2.08 10.42 -12.03
C GLU A 73 1.46 10.44 -10.63
N VAL A 74 0.96 11.58 -10.20
CA VAL A 74 0.11 11.72 -9.01
C VAL A 74 -1.33 12.05 -9.41
N LEU A 75 -2.25 11.13 -9.15
CA LEU A 75 -3.69 11.30 -9.37
C LEU A 75 -4.41 11.63 -8.06
N GLY A 76 -5.06 12.78 -8.01
CA GLY A 76 -5.94 13.19 -6.92
C GLY A 76 -7.36 12.69 -7.12
N ILE A 77 -8.03 12.27 -6.03
CA ILE A 77 -9.45 11.95 -6.01
C ILE A 77 -10.12 12.75 -4.89
N VAL A 78 -11.08 13.60 -5.26
CA VAL A 78 -11.79 14.48 -4.33
C VAL A 78 -13.29 14.26 -4.35
N GLY A 79 -13.98 14.74 -3.32
CA GLY A 79 -15.43 14.69 -3.19
C GLY A 79 -15.86 14.58 -1.73
N GLU A 80 -17.16 14.74 -1.49
CA GLU A 80 -17.74 14.64 -0.15
C GLU A 80 -17.57 13.25 0.48
N SER A 81 -17.77 13.18 1.80
CA SER A 81 -17.86 11.89 2.49
C SER A 81 -18.96 11.02 1.85
N GLY A 82 -18.68 9.74 1.64
CA GLY A 82 -19.61 8.82 0.97
C GLY A 82 -19.66 8.93 -0.57
N SER A 83 -18.80 9.74 -1.21
CA SER A 83 -18.79 9.85 -2.68
C SER A 83 -18.20 8.66 -3.43
N GLY A 84 -17.65 7.65 -2.72
CA GLY A 84 -17.10 6.42 -3.31
C GLY A 84 -15.57 6.34 -3.39
N LYS A 85 -14.84 7.36 -2.91
CA LYS A 85 -13.36 7.45 -3.00
C LYS A 85 -12.64 6.27 -2.36
N SER A 86 -12.95 5.96 -1.10
CA SER A 86 -12.33 4.83 -0.38
C SER A 86 -12.75 3.48 -0.96
N THR A 87 -13.91 3.37 -1.61
CA THR A 87 -14.32 2.17 -2.36
C THR A 87 -13.43 1.96 -3.58
N VAL A 88 -13.19 3.01 -4.37
CA VAL A 88 -12.25 2.97 -5.49
C VAL A 88 -10.84 2.60 -5.01
N LEU A 89 -10.38 3.24 -3.94
CA LEU A 89 -9.06 2.97 -3.37
C LEU A 89 -8.94 1.53 -2.85
N GLY A 90 -9.99 1.00 -2.21
CA GLY A 90 -10.05 -0.39 -1.75
C GLY A 90 -9.97 -1.41 -2.88
N CYS A 91 -10.56 -1.13 -4.04
CA CYS A 91 -10.38 -1.95 -5.24
C CYS A 91 -8.95 -1.86 -5.78
N CYS A 92 -8.37 -0.66 -5.83
CA CYS A 92 -6.98 -0.47 -6.25
C CYS A 92 -5.99 -1.19 -5.31
N ALA A 93 -6.30 -1.24 -4.02
CA ALA A 93 -5.50 -1.92 -2.99
C ALA A 93 -5.69 -3.45 -2.96
N LEU A 94 -6.61 -3.99 -3.77
CA LEU A 94 -7.02 -5.40 -3.80
C LEU A 94 -7.70 -5.90 -2.51
N ASP A 95 -8.22 -4.95 -1.72
CA ASP A 95 -8.95 -5.18 -0.48
C ASP A 95 -10.42 -5.46 -0.74
N LEU A 96 -10.93 -4.94 -1.85
CA LEU A 96 -12.29 -5.13 -2.33
C LEU A 96 -12.26 -5.70 -3.74
N SER A 97 -13.04 -6.75 -3.99
CA SER A 97 -13.32 -7.21 -5.33
C SER A 97 -14.46 -6.38 -5.92
N PRO A 98 -14.31 -5.82 -7.13
CA PRO A 98 -15.41 -5.08 -7.75
C PRO A 98 -16.57 -6.01 -8.15
N THR A 99 -17.76 -5.43 -8.26
CA THR A 99 -18.94 -6.11 -8.81
C THR A 99 -18.79 -6.29 -10.32
N SER A 100 -18.23 -5.28 -11.01
CA SER A 100 -17.84 -5.34 -12.42
C SER A 100 -16.72 -4.35 -12.73
N GLY A 101 -16.12 -4.47 -13.91
CA GLY A 101 -14.97 -3.68 -14.32
C GLY A 101 -13.64 -4.39 -14.04
N VAL A 102 -12.54 -3.72 -14.41
CA VAL A 102 -11.20 -4.30 -14.37
C VAL A 102 -10.24 -3.34 -13.69
N VAL A 103 -9.37 -3.89 -12.85
CA VAL A 103 -8.20 -3.21 -12.29
C VAL A 103 -6.96 -3.96 -12.75
N ARG A 104 -6.07 -3.30 -13.49
CA ARG A 104 -4.78 -3.87 -13.92
C ARG A 104 -3.62 -3.15 -13.25
N LEU A 105 -2.64 -3.91 -12.77
CA LEU A 105 -1.38 -3.39 -12.27
C LEU A 105 -0.25 -3.83 -13.21
N SER A 106 0.48 -2.88 -13.78
CA SER A 106 1.53 -3.12 -14.78
C SER A 106 1.05 -4.05 -15.92
N GLY A 107 -0.15 -3.77 -16.44
CA GLY A 107 -0.80 -4.55 -17.50
C GLY A 107 -1.41 -5.89 -17.08
N GLN A 108 -1.27 -6.31 -15.81
CA GLN A 108 -1.82 -7.58 -15.32
C GLN A 108 -3.18 -7.36 -14.66
N ASP A 109 -4.21 -8.03 -15.16
CA ASP A 109 -5.53 -8.06 -14.52
C ASP A 109 -5.41 -8.69 -13.11
N THR A 110 -5.84 -7.94 -12.11
CA THR A 110 -5.70 -8.32 -10.71
C THR A 110 -6.75 -9.34 -10.27
N ALA A 111 -7.85 -9.50 -11.02
CA ALA A 111 -8.91 -10.45 -10.73
C ALA A 111 -8.47 -11.91 -10.97
N VAL A 112 -7.60 -12.15 -11.95
CA VAL A 112 -7.09 -13.49 -12.29
C VAL A 112 -5.90 -13.92 -11.42
N ILE A 113 -5.35 -13.01 -10.62
CA ILE A 113 -4.19 -13.28 -9.77
C ILE A 113 -4.67 -13.82 -8.41
N THR A 114 -4.23 -15.03 -8.06
CA THR A 114 -4.68 -15.73 -6.84
C THR A 114 -3.51 -16.17 -5.95
N GLY A 115 -3.84 -16.64 -4.74
CA GLY A 115 -2.89 -17.27 -3.81
C GLY A 115 -1.67 -16.40 -3.45
N ALA A 116 -0.49 -17.02 -3.46
CA ALA A 116 0.77 -16.37 -3.10
C ALA A 116 1.12 -15.18 -4.03
N ARG A 117 0.74 -15.24 -5.32
CA ARG A 117 0.98 -14.16 -6.27
C ARG A 117 0.13 -12.93 -5.94
N ARG A 118 -1.14 -13.11 -5.57
CA ARG A 118 -2.00 -12.00 -5.12
C ARG A 118 -1.47 -11.36 -3.86
N ARG A 119 -1.01 -12.19 -2.91
CA ARG A 119 -0.36 -11.71 -1.68
C ARG A 119 0.86 -10.86 -2.04
N ARG A 120 1.79 -11.37 -2.84
CA ARG A 120 2.99 -10.62 -3.25
C ARG A 120 2.63 -9.31 -3.95
N LEU A 121 1.65 -9.33 -4.86
CA LEU A 121 1.17 -8.11 -5.53
C LEU A 121 0.64 -7.07 -4.54
N ARG A 122 -0.19 -7.50 -3.58
CA ARG A 122 -0.78 -6.62 -2.56
C ARG A 122 0.25 -6.04 -1.59
N TYR A 123 1.29 -6.79 -1.24
CA TYR A 123 2.27 -6.35 -0.22
C TYR A 123 3.55 -5.73 -0.82
N ALA A 124 3.89 -6.05 -2.07
CA ALA A 124 5.08 -5.52 -2.75
C ALA A 124 4.77 -4.62 -3.94
N GLY A 125 3.67 -4.85 -4.67
CA GLY A 125 3.31 -4.03 -5.84
C GLY A 125 2.57 -2.76 -5.47
N ILE A 126 1.82 -2.77 -4.37
CA ILE A 126 0.98 -1.67 -3.91
C ILE A 126 1.31 -1.32 -2.47
N GLY A 127 1.70 -0.06 -2.24
CA GLY A 127 1.78 0.55 -0.92
C GLY A 127 0.47 1.23 -0.59
N ILE A 128 0.04 1.19 0.68
CA ILE A 128 -1.14 1.92 1.14
C ILE A 128 -0.87 2.60 2.47
N VAL A 129 -1.32 3.85 2.57
CA VAL A 129 -1.36 4.66 3.79
C VAL A 129 -2.80 5.08 4.01
N ARG A 130 -3.40 4.67 5.13
CA ARG A 130 -4.77 5.05 5.51
C ARG A 130 -4.81 6.01 6.69
N GLN A 131 -5.94 6.68 6.86
CA GLN A 131 -6.21 7.49 8.06
C GLN A 131 -5.93 6.72 9.35
N ALA A 132 -5.40 7.44 10.34
CA ALA A 132 -5.03 6.90 11.65
C ALA A 132 -6.19 6.26 12.45
N SER A 133 -7.45 6.52 12.09
CA SER A 133 -8.66 5.89 12.67
C SER A 133 -8.89 4.46 12.18
N HIS A 134 -8.32 4.09 11.03
CA HIS A 134 -8.27 2.71 10.57
C HIS A 134 -7.01 2.09 11.17
N GLU A 135 -7.15 1.26 12.21
CA GLU A 135 -6.04 0.67 12.96
C GLU A 135 -5.10 -0.17 12.07
N GLU A 136 -4.09 0.47 11.46
CA GLU A 136 -3.11 -0.22 10.62
C GLU A 136 -1.80 -0.55 11.36
N LEU A 137 -1.44 0.23 12.38
CA LEU A 137 -0.24 -0.01 13.18
C LEU A 137 -0.58 -0.80 14.44
N ARG A 138 0.18 -1.85 14.71
CA ARG A 138 0.14 -2.58 15.97
C ARG A 138 0.87 -1.75 17.02
N LEU A 139 0.12 -1.02 17.85
CA LEU A 139 0.66 -0.04 18.80
C LEU A 139 1.64 -0.63 19.84
N ALA A 140 1.42 -1.88 20.23
CA ALA A 140 2.29 -2.62 21.14
C ALA A 140 3.56 -3.18 20.48
N VAL A 141 3.65 -3.15 19.13
CA VAL A 141 4.81 -3.60 18.37
C VAL A 141 5.74 -2.41 18.11
N SER A 142 7.03 -2.68 17.95
CA SER A 142 8.00 -1.66 17.60
C SER A 142 7.71 -1.02 16.24
N ALA A 143 8.20 0.20 16.02
CA ALA A 143 8.09 0.87 14.73
C ALA A 143 8.75 0.04 13.62
N GLY A 144 9.95 -0.49 13.87
CA GLY A 144 10.65 -1.38 12.94
C GLY A 144 9.89 -2.68 12.69
N GLY A 145 9.25 -3.26 13.70
CA GLY A 145 8.44 -4.47 13.55
C GLY A 145 7.21 -4.26 12.65
N ASN A 146 6.53 -3.11 12.77
CA ASN A 146 5.40 -2.76 11.90
C ASN A 146 5.83 -2.63 10.42
N ILE A 147 7.03 -2.11 10.16
CA ILE A 147 7.59 -1.96 8.82
C ILE A 147 8.04 -3.34 8.29
N ALA A 148 8.79 -4.10 9.10
CA ALA A 148 9.33 -5.42 8.78
C ALA A 148 8.23 -6.45 8.42
N GLU A 149 7.04 -6.32 9.00
CA GLU A 149 5.88 -7.17 8.68
C GLU A 149 5.63 -7.27 7.17
N ARG A 150 5.82 -6.17 6.43
CA ARG A 150 5.58 -6.13 4.98
C ARG A 150 6.64 -6.89 4.19
N LEU A 151 7.90 -6.88 4.63
CA LEU A 151 8.98 -7.68 4.04
C LEU A 151 8.77 -9.18 4.33
N LEU A 152 8.38 -9.51 5.56
CA LEU A 152 8.06 -10.89 5.94
C LEU A 152 6.87 -11.44 5.13
N ALA A 153 5.86 -10.60 4.89
CA ALA A 153 4.67 -10.96 4.13
C ALA A 153 4.94 -11.25 2.64
N THR A 154 6.04 -10.74 2.09
CA THR A 154 6.46 -10.97 0.69
C THR A 154 7.44 -12.13 0.54
N GLY A 155 7.88 -12.74 1.65
CA GLY A 155 8.71 -13.94 1.65
C GLY A 155 10.14 -13.73 2.13
N GLN A 156 10.56 -12.52 2.48
CA GLN A 156 11.89 -12.27 3.03
C GLN A 156 12.06 -13.00 4.39
N ARG A 157 13.21 -13.63 4.61
CA ARG A 157 13.54 -14.42 5.80
C ARG A 157 14.86 -14.04 6.45
N SER A 158 15.76 -13.34 5.75
CA SER A 158 17.02 -12.90 6.32
C SER A 158 16.78 -11.76 7.31
N PHE A 159 17.13 -11.99 8.59
CA PHE A 159 16.95 -10.97 9.64
C PHE A 159 17.78 -9.72 9.36
N ASP A 160 19.04 -9.89 8.95
CA ASP A 160 19.95 -8.77 8.69
C ASP A 160 19.45 -7.94 7.50
N GLU A 161 19.06 -8.57 6.38
CA GLU A 161 18.51 -7.86 5.22
C GLU A 161 17.21 -7.12 5.55
N ILE A 162 16.35 -7.69 6.41
CA ILE A 162 15.13 -7.01 6.87
C ILE A 162 15.50 -5.79 7.70
N ARG A 163 16.42 -5.95 8.67
CA ARG A 163 16.80 -4.86 9.57
C ARG A 163 17.46 -3.71 8.79
N ASP A 164 18.31 -4.03 7.82
CA ASP A 164 18.98 -3.04 6.97
C ASP A 164 17.97 -2.28 6.11
N ARG A 165 17.06 -2.97 5.42
CA ARG A 165 16.02 -2.32 4.61
C ARG A 165 15.07 -1.47 5.45
N VAL A 166 14.69 -1.95 6.63
CA VAL A 166 13.88 -1.16 7.57
C VAL A 166 14.62 0.09 8.01
N ALA A 167 15.91 -0.01 8.34
CA ALA A 167 16.73 1.14 8.76
C ALA A 167 16.93 2.15 7.64
N GLU A 168 17.05 1.71 6.39
CA GLU A 168 17.09 2.57 5.21
C GLU A 168 15.79 3.39 5.07
N VAL A 169 14.64 2.71 5.01
CA VAL A 169 13.34 3.39 4.92
C VAL A 169 13.10 4.31 6.11
N TYR A 170 13.56 3.93 7.32
CA TYR A 170 13.47 4.77 8.52
C TYR A 170 14.15 6.12 8.32
N ARG A 171 15.31 6.13 7.65
CA ARG A 171 16.04 7.36 7.29
C ARG A 171 15.33 8.14 6.20
N GLU A 172 14.81 7.47 5.17
CA GLU A 172 14.07 8.12 4.08
C GLU A 172 12.86 8.91 4.59
N VAL A 173 12.13 8.35 5.58
CA VAL A 173 10.98 9.00 6.23
C VAL A 173 11.34 9.88 7.42
N GLU A 174 12.64 10.15 7.64
CA GLU A 174 13.14 11.04 8.70
C GLU A 174 12.68 10.63 10.12
N LEU A 175 12.63 9.33 10.41
CA LEU A 175 12.38 8.85 11.76
C LEU A 175 13.70 8.74 12.56
N PRO A 176 13.69 9.00 13.89
CA PRO A 176 14.91 8.99 14.68
C PRO A 176 15.50 7.57 14.83
N ALA A 177 16.68 7.31 14.25
CA ALA A 177 17.28 5.96 14.16
C ALA A 177 17.25 5.15 15.47
N GLY A 178 17.49 5.80 16.63
CA GLY A 178 17.45 5.15 17.95
C GLY A 178 16.07 4.72 18.45
N ARG A 179 15.00 4.94 17.69
CA ARG A 179 13.62 4.59 18.07
C ARG A 179 13.01 3.46 17.24
N MET A 180 13.78 2.84 16.35
CA MET A 180 13.29 1.71 15.53
C MET A 180 12.72 0.57 16.39
N ASP A 181 13.38 0.24 17.50
CA ASP A 181 12.96 -0.84 18.40
C ASP A 181 11.92 -0.38 19.46
N ALA A 182 11.54 0.90 19.48
CA ALA A 182 10.56 1.43 20.42
C ALA A 182 9.11 1.17 19.96
N ALA A 183 8.22 0.90 20.92
CA ALA A 183 6.80 0.68 20.67
C ALA A 183 6.13 1.91 20.04
N VAL A 184 5.31 1.70 19.01
CA VAL A 184 4.62 2.77 18.26
C VAL A 184 3.68 3.58 19.16
N ALA A 185 3.13 3.00 20.23
CA ALA A 185 2.33 3.71 21.22
C ALA A 185 3.05 4.97 21.77
N THR A 186 4.39 4.97 21.82
CA THR A 186 5.20 6.08 22.35
C THR A 186 5.49 7.20 21.34
N PHE A 187 4.97 7.09 20.11
CA PHE A 187 5.25 8.00 19.00
C PHE A 187 4.17 9.09 18.92
N SER A 188 4.57 10.31 18.55
CA SER A 188 3.63 11.39 18.21
C SER A 188 2.83 11.04 16.94
N GLY A 189 1.71 11.75 16.70
CA GLY A 189 0.88 11.53 15.50
C GLY A 189 1.67 11.58 14.19
N GLY A 190 2.50 12.61 14.01
CA GLY A 190 3.36 12.72 12.82
C GLY A 190 4.40 11.60 12.71
N MET A 191 4.98 11.14 13.82
CA MET A 191 5.89 9.99 13.81
C MET A 191 5.15 8.70 13.44
N ARG A 192 3.93 8.48 13.94
CA ARG A 192 3.10 7.33 13.54
C ARG A 192 2.77 7.39 12.05
N GLN A 193 2.47 8.57 11.50
CA GLN A 193 2.22 8.76 10.08
C GLN A 193 3.45 8.40 9.24
N ARG A 194 4.65 8.83 9.66
CA ARG A 194 5.91 8.44 9.02
C ARG A 194 6.14 6.93 9.05
N VAL A 195 5.78 6.24 10.15
CA VAL A 195 5.85 4.78 10.22
C VAL A 195 4.88 4.12 9.22
N GLN A 196 3.68 4.68 9.02
CA GLN A 196 2.75 4.17 8.00
C GLN A 196 3.30 4.35 6.58
N ILE A 197 3.85 5.53 6.27
CA ILE A 197 4.48 5.83 4.97
C ILE A 197 5.67 4.87 4.74
N ALA A 198 6.53 4.71 5.73
CA ALA A 198 7.64 3.76 5.70
C ALA A 198 7.18 2.32 5.41
N ARG A 199 6.15 1.87 6.13
CA ARG A 199 5.54 0.55 5.94
C ARG A 199 4.98 0.39 4.53
N ALA A 200 4.40 1.43 3.94
CA ALA A 200 3.88 1.39 2.58
C ALA A 200 4.99 1.31 1.52
N LEU A 201 6.16 1.92 1.78
CA LEU A 201 7.26 2.05 0.82
C LEU A 201 8.36 0.99 0.94
N VAL A 202 8.42 0.23 2.03
CA VAL A 202 9.55 -0.69 2.31
C VAL A 202 9.82 -1.73 1.22
N ASN A 203 8.78 -2.17 0.51
CA ASN A 203 8.91 -3.10 -0.62
C ASN A 203 9.06 -2.40 -1.98
N GLU A 204 9.23 -1.07 -2.02
CA GLU A 204 9.37 -0.27 -3.23
C GLU A 204 8.21 -0.50 -4.22
N PRO A 205 6.97 -0.19 -3.81
CA PRO A 205 5.82 -0.48 -4.63
C PRO A 205 5.81 0.35 -5.91
N ALA A 206 5.17 -0.21 -6.95
CA ALA A 206 4.93 0.53 -8.19
C ALA A 206 3.88 1.62 -8.00
N VAL A 207 2.93 1.41 -7.08
CA VAL A 207 1.84 2.34 -6.77
C VAL A 207 1.76 2.60 -5.28
N LEU A 208 1.66 3.86 -4.88
CA LEU A 208 1.34 4.29 -3.53
C LEU A 208 -0.07 4.87 -3.45
N LEU A 209 -0.92 4.28 -2.62
CA LEU A 209 -2.28 4.73 -2.36
C LEU A 209 -2.32 5.48 -1.03
N LEU A 210 -2.80 6.72 -1.05
CA LEU A 210 -2.88 7.60 0.12
C LEU A 210 -4.36 7.93 0.38
N ASP A 211 -4.92 7.40 1.46
CA ASP A 211 -6.28 7.74 1.92
C ASP A 211 -6.17 8.79 3.03
N GLU A 212 -6.34 10.06 2.68
CA GLU A 212 -6.39 11.18 3.62
C GLU A 212 -5.16 11.21 4.56
N PRO A 213 -3.93 11.24 4.01
CA PRO A 213 -2.69 10.92 4.72
C PRO A 213 -2.29 11.93 5.81
N THR A 214 -3.03 13.02 5.94
CA THR A 214 -2.78 14.12 6.89
C THR A 214 -3.93 14.38 7.85
N THR A 215 -5.05 13.64 7.74
CA THR A 215 -6.20 13.86 8.61
C THR A 215 -5.85 13.61 10.07
N GLY A 216 -6.31 14.50 10.96
CA GLY A 216 -6.10 14.39 12.41
C GLY A 216 -4.70 14.81 12.89
N LEU A 217 -3.87 15.38 12.02
CA LEU A 217 -2.59 16.00 12.38
C LEU A 217 -2.73 17.52 12.46
N ASP A 218 -1.92 18.17 13.29
CA ASP A 218 -1.83 19.62 13.31
C ASP A 218 -1.27 20.18 11.99
N VAL A 219 -1.66 21.39 11.62
CA VAL A 219 -1.31 22.03 10.33
C VAL A 219 0.20 22.03 10.06
N SER A 220 1.02 22.24 11.10
CA SER A 220 2.48 22.27 10.95
C SER A 220 3.06 20.90 10.61
N VAL A 221 2.53 19.84 11.23
CA VAL A 221 2.90 18.46 10.95
C VAL A 221 2.36 18.01 9.60
N GLN A 222 1.14 18.42 9.23
CA GLN A 222 0.55 18.11 7.92
C GLN A 222 1.48 18.58 6.79
N ALA A 223 1.90 19.85 6.80
CA ALA A 223 2.81 20.40 5.79
C ALA A 223 4.10 19.56 5.66
N ARG A 224 4.72 19.20 6.79
CA ARG A 224 5.93 18.36 6.82
C ARG A 224 5.71 16.95 6.28
N ILE A 225 4.54 16.36 6.50
CA ILE A 225 4.20 15.04 5.95
C ILE A 225 3.98 15.13 4.44
N LEU A 226 3.33 16.17 3.95
CA LEU A 226 3.08 16.34 2.52
C LEU A 226 4.39 16.65 1.76
N ASP A 227 5.27 17.47 2.33
CA ASP A 227 6.61 17.70 1.79
C ASP A 227 7.42 16.40 1.73
N LEU A 228 7.33 15.57 2.77
CA LEU A 228 7.95 14.24 2.79
C LEU A 228 7.41 13.36 1.65
N ILE A 229 6.09 13.26 1.49
CA ILE A 229 5.45 12.46 0.43
C ILE A 229 5.91 12.96 -0.94
N ARG A 230 5.90 14.28 -1.16
CA ARG A 230 6.35 14.90 -2.42
C ARG A 230 7.82 14.62 -2.71
N ARG A 231 8.68 14.70 -1.69
CA ARG A 231 10.10 14.38 -1.82
C ARG A 231 10.31 12.93 -2.20
N LEU A 232 9.64 12.00 -1.51
CA LEU A 232 9.72 10.56 -1.79
C LEU A 232 9.23 10.25 -3.20
N GLN A 233 8.11 10.82 -3.63
CA GLN A 233 7.59 10.69 -4.99
C GLN A 233 8.64 11.06 -6.05
N ARG A 234 9.29 12.22 -5.88
CA ARG A 234 10.32 12.69 -6.82
C ARG A 234 11.58 11.83 -6.82
N GLN A 235 11.92 11.25 -5.67
CA GLN A 235 13.12 10.42 -5.51
C GLN A 235 12.92 9.00 -6.07
N THR A 236 11.75 8.40 -5.87
CA THR A 236 11.49 7.00 -6.23
C THR A 236 10.77 6.85 -7.58
N GLY A 237 10.10 7.90 -8.07
CA GLY A 237 9.25 7.83 -9.26
C GLY A 237 8.01 6.96 -9.08
N VAL A 238 7.62 6.66 -7.83
CA VAL A 238 6.42 5.86 -7.54
C VAL A 238 5.18 6.59 -8.04
N ALA A 239 4.29 5.88 -8.72
CA ALA A 239 3.00 6.42 -9.13
C ALA A 239 2.07 6.51 -7.91
N MET A 240 1.28 7.58 -7.79
CA MET A 240 0.48 7.83 -6.59
C MET A 240 -0.98 8.08 -6.89
N VAL A 241 -1.86 7.53 -6.04
CA VAL A 241 -3.25 7.97 -5.94
C VAL A 241 -3.44 8.60 -4.56
N ILE A 242 -3.87 9.84 -4.51
CA ILE A 242 -4.18 10.55 -3.27
C ILE A 242 -5.67 10.88 -3.19
N VAL A 243 -6.33 10.34 -2.17
CA VAL A 243 -7.68 10.71 -1.79
C VAL A 243 -7.59 11.79 -0.74
N SER A 244 -8.23 12.94 -0.99
CA SER A 244 -8.42 13.95 0.04
C SER A 244 -9.70 14.74 -0.14
N HIS A 245 -10.24 15.24 0.95
CA HIS A 245 -11.26 16.28 0.95
C HIS A 245 -10.64 17.68 0.90
N ASP A 246 -9.35 17.87 1.16
CA ASP A 246 -8.68 19.17 1.13
C ASP A 246 -8.13 19.46 -0.28
N LEU A 247 -8.68 20.49 -0.94
CA LEU A 247 -8.28 20.88 -2.28
C LEU A 247 -6.89 21.52 -2.32
N ALA A 248 -6.39 22.10 -1.22
CA ALA A 248 -5.04 22.64 -1.14
C ALA A 248 -4.00 21.50 -1.15
N VAL A 249 -4.27 20.40 -0.44
CA VAL A 249 -3.44 19.18 -0.50
C VAL A 249 -3.37 18.64 -1.93
N ILE A 250 -4.52 18.57 -2.60
CA ILE A 250 -4.63 18.07 -3.97
C ILE A 250 -3.90 18.99 -4.95
N ARG A 251 -4.11 20.30 -4.87
CA ARG A 251 -3.40 21.29 -5.69
C ARG A 251 -1.89 21.19 -5.50
N MET A 252 -1.42 20.91 -4.29
CA MET A 252 0.01 20.83 -4.01
C MET A 252 0.66 19.57 -4.58
N LEU A 253 -0.03 18.43 -4.57
CA LEU A 253 0.56 17.13 -4.88
C LEU A 253 0.16 16.52 -6.22
N ALA A 254 -1.07 16.71 -6.67
CA ALA A 254 -1.64 15.96 -7.79
C ALA A 254 -1.46 16.64 -9.15
N ASP A 255 -1.01 15.89 -10.15
CA ASP A 255 -0.91 16.34 -11.54
C ASP A 255 -2.29 16.34 -12.22
N ARG A 256 -3.09 15.31 -11.93
CA ARG A 256 -4.45 15.13 -12.43
C ARG A 256 -5.43 14.92 -11.29
N LEU A 257 -6.70 15.25 -11.55
CA LEU A 257 -7.77 15.21 -10.57
C LEU A 257 -8.99 14.46 -11.11
N LEU A 258 -9.59 13.63 -10.27
CA LEU A 258 -10.93 13.09 -10.41
C LEU A 258 -11.84 13.67 -9.32
N VAL A 259 -12.96 14.27 -9.72
CA VAL A 259 -14.00 14.74 -8.80
C VAL A 259 -15.09 13.70 -8.74
N MET A 260 -15.36 13.15 -7.55
CA MET A 260 -16.36 12.13 -7.33
C MET A 260 -17.58 12.66 -6.57
N ARG A 261 -18.78 12.30 -7.02
CA ARG A 261 -20.05 12.56 -6.33
C ARG A 261 -20.97 11.35 -6.47
N ALA A 262 -21.60 10.93 -5.37
CA ALA A 262 -22.59 9.85 -5.35
C ALA A 262 -22.13 8.57 -6.10
N GLY A 263 -20.87 8.18 -5.91
CA GLY A 263 -20.29 6.98 -6.50
C GLY A 263 -19.80 7.14 -7.95
N ARG A 264 -19.86 8.33 -8.55
CA ARG A 264 -19.48 8.55 -9.96
C ARG A 264 -18.42 9.63 -10.08
N VAL A 265 -17.56 9.52 -11.09
CA VAL A 265 -16.70 10.63 -11.52
C VAL A 265 -17.55 11.64 -12.28
N VAL A 266 -17.60 12.87 -11.79
CA VAL A 266 -18.39 13.96 -12.39
C VAL A 266 -17.55 14.97 -13.17
N GLU A 267 -16.25 15.03 -12.88
CA GLU A 267 -15.29 15.86 -13.60
C GLU A 267 -13.89 15.26 -13.46
N SER A 268 -13.06 15.42 -14.50
CA SER A 268 -11.66 15.00 -14.46
C SER A 268 -10.78 15.85 -15.37
N GLY A 269 -9.50 15.94 -15.06
CA GLY A 269 -8.55 16.69 -15.88
C GLY A 269 -7.25 17.02 -15.15
N VAL A 270 -6.45 17.92 -15.74
CA VAL A 270 -5.28 18.50 -15.07
C VAL A 270 -5.76 19.27 -13.84
N THR A 271 -5.14 19.01 -12.69
CA THR A 271 -5.58 19.54 -11.38
C THR A 271 -5.79 21.04 -11.41
N ASP A 272 -4.81 21.80 -11.89
CA ASP A 272 -4.89 23.26 -11.93
C ASP A 272 -6.05 23.76 -12.79
N ARG A 273 -6.38 23.09 -13.91
CA ARG A 273 -7.50 23.48 -14.77
C ARG A 273 -8.83 23.19 -14.10
N VAL A 274 -9.01 21.99 -13.57
CA VAL A 274 -10.26 21.60 -12.88
C VAL A 274 -10.54 22.50 -11.68
N LEU A 275 -9.50 22.92 -10.95
CA LEU A 275 -9.66 23.77 -9.77
C LEU A 275 -9.76 25.28 -10.08
N SER A 276 -9.35 25.74 -11.27
CA SER A 276 -9.41 27.18 -11.65
C SER A 276 -10.57 27.52 -12.58
N ASP A 277 -10.97 26.59 -13.45
CA ASP A 277 -12.12 26.71 -14.36
C ASP A 277 -13.00 25.45 -14.28
N PRO A 278 -13.60 25.15 -13.12
CA PRO A 278 -14.45 23.99 -12.93
C PRO A 278 -15.68 24.04 -13.83
N ARG A 279 -15.90 22.98 -14.62
CA ARG A 279 -17.01 22.87 -15.56
C ARG A 279 -18.27 22.31 -14.93
N HIS A 280 -18.14 21.38 -13.99
CA HIS A 280 -19.28 20.72 -13.39
C HIS A 280 -19.81 21.55 -12.19
N PRO A 281 -21.13 21.76 -12.05
CA PRO A 281 -21.70 22.59 -10.97
C PRO A 281 -21.29 22.15 -9.56
N TYR A 282 -21.15 20.84 -9.35
CA TYR A 282 -20.65 20.31 -8.07
C TYR A 282 -19.18 20.71 -7.80
N THR A 283 -18.32 20.69 -8.82
CA THR A 283 -16.92 21.09 -8.67
C THR A 283 -16.82 22.59 -8.39
N GLN A 284 -17.65 23.40 -9.04
CA GLN A 284 -17.77 24.84 -8.73
C GLN A 284 -18.10 25.06 -7.25
N LEU A 285 -19.09 24.34 -6.73
CA LEU A 285 -19.49 24.41 -5.31
C LEU A 285 -18.39 23.93 -4.36
N LEU A 286 -17.71 22.82 -4.70
CA LEU A 286 -16.57 22.33 -3.91
C LEU A 286 -15.47 23.39 -3.81
N VAL A 287 -15.06 23.96 -4.94
CA VAL A 287 -14.01 24.99 -5.00
C VAL A 287 -14.43 26.25 -4.23
N SER A 288 -15.66 26.73 -4.39
CA SER A 288 -16.12 27.94 -3.70
C SER A 288 -16.19 27.74 -2.19
N SER A 289 -16.69 26.59 -1.73
CA SER A 289 -16.85 26.31 -0.29
C SER A 289 -15.53 26.28 0.49
N GLN A 290 -14.41 25.91 -0.16
CA GLN A 290 -13.10 25.85 0.47
C GLN A 290 -12.29 27.15 0.35
N LEU A 291 -12.67 28.05 -0.55
CA LEU A 291 -12.10 29.39 -0.59
C LEU A 291 -12.67 30.29 0.53
N GLU A 292 -13.79 29.89 1.13
CA GLU A 292 -14.47 30.61 2.22
C GLU A 292 -14.08 30.11 3.63
N SER A 293 -13.31 29.02 3.73
CA SER A 293 -12.87 28.39 5.00
C SER A 293 -11.42 28.72 5.32
#